data_AF-A0A1Q6IZA7-F1
#
_entry.id   AF-A0A1Q6IZA7-F1
#
_cell.length_a   1.000
_cell.length_b   1.000
_cell.length_c   1.000
_cell.angle_alpha   90.00
_cell.angle_beta   90.00
_cell.angle_gamma   90.00
#
_symmetry.space_group_name_H-M   'P 1'
#
loop_
_entity.id
_entity.type
_entity.pdbx_description
1 polymer ?
#
loop_
_entity_poly.entity_id
_entity_poly.type
_entity_poly.pdbx_seq_one_letter_code
_entity_poly.pdbx_strand_id
1 'polypeptide(L)' 'MGNFIKQQEEKKEVKEKDKTRRERLAGYFFDLSKLVFAALVLGGITPLFTNEPNKMNWVTIILGIFSTYILANFANRILK' A
#
# COMPACT_ATOMS: atom_id res chain seq x y z
N MET A 1 28.69 -22.19 -26.22
CA MET A 1 27.77 -21.03 -26.28
C MET A 1 26.38 -21.32 -25.70
N GLY A 2 25.75 -22.48 -25.97
CA GLY A 2 24.38 -22.79 -25.49
C GLY A 2 24.15 -22.75 -23.97
N ASN A 3 25.08 -23.26 -23.14
CA ASN A 3 24.90 -23.24 -21.68
C ASN A 3 24.97 -21.84 -21.06
N PHE A 4 25.73 -20.91 -21.66
CA PHE A 4 25.81 -19.53 -21.19
C PHE A 4 24.50 -18.76 -21.44
N ILE A 5 23.87 -19.00 -22.59
CA ILE A 5 22.57 -18.39 -22.93
C ILE A 5 21.47 -18.91 -21.99
N LYS A 6 21.42 -20.24 -21.76
CA LYS A 6 20.47 -20.84 -20.81
C LYS A 6 20.60 -20.25 -19.40
N GLN A 7 21.83 -20.10 -18.90
CA GLN A 7 22.06 -19.47 -17.58
C GLN A 7 21.65 -18.00 -17.54
N GLN A 8 21.74 -17.25 -18.64
CA GLN A 8 21.24 -15.88 -18.71
C GLN A 8 19.71 -15.83 -18.72
N GLU A 9 19.06 -16.75 -19.43
CA GLU A 9 17.60 -16.88 -19.47
C GLU A 9 17.03 -17.22 -18.09
N GLU A 10 17.60 -18.22 -17.41
CA GLU A 10 17.20 -18.59 -16.04
C GLU A 10 17.36 -17.41 -15.07
N LYS A 11 18.46 -16.66 -15.16
CA LYS A 11 18.68 -15.45 -14.34
C LYS A 11 17.66 -14.34 -14.64
N LYS A 12 17.24 -14.19 -15.90
CA LYS A 12 16.19 -13.23 -16.27
C LYS A 12 14.84 -13.66 -15.71
N GLU A 13 14.48 -14.92 -15.87
CA GLU A 13 13.22 -15.47 -15.38
C GLU A 13 13.08 -15.32 -13.85
N VAL A 14 14.15 -15.62 -13.10
CA VAL A 14 14.17 -15.41 -11.64
C VAL A 14 13.98 -13.94 -11.28
N LYS A 15 14.66 -13.02 -11.97
CA LYS A 15 14.50 -11.57 -11.75
C LYS A 15 13.08 -11.09 -12.05
N GLU A 16 12.45 -11.59 -13.10
CA GLU A 16 11.07 -11.24 -13.46
C GLU A 16 10.06 -11.78 -12.44
N LYS A 17 10.25 -13.00 -11.94
CA LYS A 17 9.43 -13.57 -10.87
C LYS A 17 9.56 -12.75 -9.58
N ASP A 18 10.78 -12.38 -9.20
CA ASP A 18 11.03 -11.53 -8.02
C ASP A 18 10.45 -10.13 -8.17
N LYS A 19 10.51 -9.54 -9.37
CA LYS A 19 9.88 -8.26 -9.68
C LYS A 19 8.37 -8.35 -9.55
N THR A 20 7.76 -9.36 -10.18
CA THR A 20 6.32 -9.62 -10.13
C THR A 20 5.86 -9.81 -8.68
N ARG A 21 6.61 -10.56 -7.87
CA ARG A 21 6.29 -10.75 -6.44
C ARG A 21 6.30 -9.42 -5.69
N ARG A 22 7.32 -8.58 -5.89
CA ARG A 22 7.42 -7.25 -5.25
C ARG A 22 6.27 -6.34 -5.66
N GLU A 23 5.92 -6.30 -6.94
CA GLU A 23 4.79 -5.52 -7.45
C GLU A 23 3.46 -5.97 -6.84
N ARG A 24 3.21 -7.28 -6.76
CA ARG A 24 2.00 -7.83 -6.14
C ARG A 24 1.91 -7.48 -4.66
N LEU A 25 3.00 -7.64 -3.92
CA LEU A 25 3.03 -7.35 -2.49
C LEU A 25 2.86 -5.85 -2.21
N ALA A 26 3.55 -4.98 -2.96
CA ALA A 26 3.39 -3.54 -2.81
C ALA A 26 1.98 -3.07 -3.20
N GLY A 27 1.41 -3.65 -4.27
CA GLY A 27 0.02 -3.40 -4.65
C GLY A 27 -0.96 -3.69 -3.50
N TYR A 28 -0.80 -4.84 -2.84
CA TYR A 28 -1.60 -5.18 -1.65
C TYR A 28 -1.49 -4.12 -0.53
N PHE A 29 -0.27 -3.67 -0.20
CA PHE A 29 -0.09 -2.62 0.83
C PHE A 29 -0.67 -1.27 0.41
N PHE A 30 -0.60 -0.91 -0.87
CA PHE A 30 -1.27 0.29 -1.37
C PHE A 30 -2.78 0.18 -1.26
N ASP A 31 -3.37 -0.97 -1.60
CA ASP A 31 -4.81 -1.15 -1.47
C ASP A 31 -5.25 -1.14 0.00
N LEU A 32 -4.47 -1.75 0.91
CA LEU A 32 -4.67 -1.58 2.34
C LEU A 32 -4.59 -0.11 2.77
N SER A 33 -3.62 0.66 2.28
CA SER A 33 -3.49 2.08 2.64
C SER A 33 -4.74 2.89 2.25
N LYS A 34 -5.31 2.62 1.07
CA LYS A 34 -6.56 3.23 0.59
C LYS A 34 -7.75 2.81 1.45
N LEU A 35 -7.85 1.52 1.81
CA LEU A 35 -8.93 1.00 2.65
C LEU A 35 -8.91 1.63 4.05
N VAL A 36 -7.73 1.72 4.67
CA VAL A 36 -7.55 2.36 5.98
C VAL A 36 -7.91 3.84 5.91
N PHE A 37 -7.49 4.53 4.85
CA PHE A 37 -7.85 5.93 4.64
C PHE A 37 -9.37 6.11 4.53
N ALA A 38 -10.02 5.28 3.71
CA ALA A 38 -11.46 5.33 3.54
C ALA A 38 -12.21 5.03 4.85
N ALA A 39 -11.81 3.99 5.57
CA ALA A 39 -12.49 3.59 6.80
C ALA A 39 -12.30 4.61 7.94
N LEU A 40 -11.06 5.02 8.19
CA LEU A 40 -10.73 5.80 9.39
C LEU A 40 -10.78 7.31 9.15
N VAL A 41 -10.24 7.78 8.03
CA VAL A 41 -10.20 9.22 7.73
C VAL A 41 -11.55 9.66 7.19
N LEU A 42 -12.05 9.05 6.11
CA LEU A 42 -13.35 9.43 5.54
C LEU A 42 -14.50 9.11 6.50
N GLY A 43 -14.47 7.95 7.17
CA GLY A 43 -15.42 7.62 8.23
C GLY A 43 -15.36 8.61 9.40
N GLY A 44 -14.15 9.00 9.82
CA GLY A 44 -13.94 9.96 10.90
C GLY A 44 -14.47 11.36 10.61
N ILE A 45 -14.40 11.83 9.35
CA ILE A 45 -14.93 13.14 8.93
C ILE A 45 -16.42 13.13 8.56
N THR A 46 -17.07 11.96 8.54
CA THR A 46 -18.49 11.82 8.18
C THR A 46 -19.42 12.78 8.95
N PRO A 47 -19.21 13.06 10.26
CA PRO A 47 -20.05 13.99 11.01
C PRO A 47 -20.07 15.44 10.48
N LEU A 48 -19.06 15.86 9.70
CA LEU A 48 -19.06 17.16 9.02
C LEU A 48 -20.15 17.26 7.95
N PHE A 49 -20.47 16.14 7.30
CA PHE A 49 -21.49 16.07 6.25
C PHE A 49 -22.89 15.89 6.82
N THR A 50 -23.02 15.46 8.08
CA THR A 50 -24.30 15.31 8.77
C THR A 50 -24.63 16.50 9.70
N ASN A 51 -23.85 17.60 9.64
CA ASN A 51 -23.98 18.78 10.52
C ASN A 51 -23.89 18.45 12.03
N GLU A 52 -23.07 17.46 12.39
CA GLU A 52 -22.87 17.00 13.78
C GLU A 52 -21.38 17.13 14.18
N PRO A 53 -20.77 18.34 14.08
CA PRO A 53 -19.32 18.51 14.20
C PRO A 53 -18.76 18.08 15.57
N ASN A 54 -19.57 18.16 16.63
CA ASN A 54 -19.17 17.75 17.98
C ASN A 54 -18.96 16.23 18.12
N LYS A 55 -19.39 15.43 17.12
CA LYS A 55 -19.19 13.97 17.09
C LYS A 55 -17.95 13.56 16.30
N MET A 56 -17.18 14.51 15.77
CA MET A 56 -15.98 14.20 15.00
C MET A 56 -14.89 13.59 15.89
N ASN A 57 -14.42 12.39 15.52
CA ASN A 57 -13.38 11.70 16.28
C ASN A 57 -11.99 12.02 15.71
N TRP A 58 -11.39 13.10 16.22
CA TRP A 58 -10.05 13.56 15.82
C TRP A 58 -8.95 12.51 16.01
N VAL A 59 -9.05 11.69 17.07
CA VAL A 59 -8.06 10.64 17.34
C VAL A 59 -8.07 9.59 16.22
N THR A 60 -9.27 9.15 15.80
CA THR A 60 -9.42 8.19 14.70
C THR A 60 -8.89 8.76 13.38
N ILE A 61 -9.13 10.04 13.10
CA ILE A 61 -8.64 10.70 11.88
C ILE A 61 -7.11 10.75 11.86
N ILE A 62 -6.49 11.22 12.95
CA ILE A 62 -5.02 11.32 13.04
C ILE A 62 -4.37 9.94 12.92
N LEU A 63 -4.91 8.94 13.62
CA LEU A 63 -4.43 7.56 13.54
C LEU A 63 -4.63 6.99 12.13
N GLY A 64 -5.73 7.31 11.46
CA GLY A 64 -5.99 6.96 10.07
C GLY A 64 -4.94 7.54 9.11
N ILE A 65 -4.66 8.84 9.20
CA ILE A 65 -3.65 9.50 8.35
C ILE A 65 -2.27 8.88 8.58
N PHE A 66 -1.87 8.70 9.84
CA PHE A 66 -0.57 8.13 10.21
C PHE A 66 -0.41 6.69 9.70
N SER A 67 -1.41 5.84 9.93
CA SER A 67 -1.38 4.44 9.51
C SER A 67 -1.42 4.28 7.99
N THR A 68 -2.25 5.07 7.28
CA THR A 68 -2.24 5.14 5.81
C THR A 68 -0.87 5.49 5.27
N TYR A 69 -0.21 6.50 5.84
CA TYR A 69 1.13 6.91 5.42
C TYR A 69 2.16 5.79 5.61
N ILE A 70 2.16 5.10 6.76
CA ILE A 70 3.07 3.98 7.02
C ILE A 70 2.87 2.86 6.00
N LEU A 71 1.63 2.47 5.72
CA LEU A 71 1.31 1.40 4.77
C LEU A 71 1.78 1.75 3.34
N ALA A 72 1.51 2.98 2.90
CA ALA A 72 1.99 3.46 1.60
C ALA A 72 3.52 3.53 1.53
N ASN A 73 4.18 3.93 2.63
CA ASN A 73 5.64 3.93 2.70
C ASN A 73 6.23 2.52 2.67
N PHE A 74 5.59 1.56 3.35
CA PHE A 74 5.96 0.14 3.26
C PHE A 74 5.82 -0.39 1.82
N ALA A 75 4.73 -0.08 1.14
CA ALA A 75 4.54 -0.44 -0.28
C ALA A 75 5.66 0.13 -1.16
N ASN A 76 5.99 1.41 -1.01
CA ASN A 76 7.09 2.06 -1.72
C ASN A 76 8.44 1.39 -1.46
N ARG A 77 8.70 0.99 -0.21
CA ARG A 77 9.94 0.31 0.16
C ARG A 77 10.04 -1.11 -0.42
N ILE A 78 8.93 -1.78 -0.65
CA ILE A 78 8.88 -3.12 -1.27
C ILE A 78 9.10 -3.04 -2.79
N LEU A 79 8.61 -1.97 -3.43
CA LEU A 79 8.81 -1.71 -4.86
C LEU A 79 10.23 -1.32 -5.21
N LYS A 80 10.91 -0.61 -4.30
CA LYS A 80 12.29 -0.18 -4.45
C LYS A 80 13.26 -1.38 -4.40
#